data_AF-A0A351SFJ6-F1
#
_entry.id   AF-A0A351SFJ6-F1
#
_cell.length_a   1.000
_cell.length_b   1.000
_cell.length_c   1.000
_cell.angle_alpha   90.00
_cell.angle_beta   90.00
_cell.angle_gamma   90.00
#
_symmetry.space_group_name_H-M   'P 1'
#
loop_
_entity.id
_entity.type
_entity.pdbx_description
1 polymer ?
#
loop_
_entity_poly.entity_id
_entity_poly.type
_entity_poly.pdbx_seq_one_letter_code
_entity_poly.pdbx_strand_id
1 'polypeptide(L)'
;IKETLHSTASIFFVAVGAILLTRFLLLAGIPRYLAGLMGDWALDPLWLVIGSSLMFVVLGMFLDAIGLMLLALPILLPMYEELGLNLIWMGVLVIKYLEIGMITPPVGLNAYVVKGVVGDTVALPTIFKGLVWFMVAEAFIVGLLIAFPEISLYLPSLME
;
A
#
# COMPACT_ATOMS: atom_id res chain seq x y z
N ILE A 1 -10.00 -16.35 -20.92
CA ILE A 1 -11.40 -15.91 -20.65
C ILE A 1 -11.88 -16.35 -19.27
N LYS A 2 -11.99 -17.66 -18.94
CA LYS A 2 -12.46 -18.10 -17.59
C LYS A 2 -11.56 -17.59 -16.44
N GLU A 3 -10.24 -17.67 -16.61
CA GLU A 3 -9.27 -17.22 -15.60
C GLU A 3 -9.31 -15.69 -15.41
N THR A 4 -9.39 -14.95 -16.52
CA THR A 4 -9.58 -13.49 -16.54
C THR A 4 -10.90 -13.07 -15.88
N LEU A 5 -11.98 -13.82 -16.12
CA LEU A 5 -13.28 -13.63 -15.47
C LEU A 5 -13.17 -13.85 -13.96
N HIS A 6 -12.47 -14.90 -13.54
CA HIS A 6 -12.31 -15.22 -12.12
C HIS A 6 -11.53 -14.13 -11.36
N SER A 7 -10.39 -13.69 -11.90
CA SER A 7 -9.57 -12.64 -11.27
C SER A 7 -10.30 -11.29 -11.25
N THR A 8 -10.97 -10.92 -12.34
CA THR A 8 -11.77 -9.69 -12.38
C THR A 8 -12.94 -9.77 -11.39
N ALA A 9 -13.63 -10.91 -11.31
CA ALA A 9 -14.75 -11.11 -10.38
C ALA A 9 -14.31 -11.05 -8.91
N SER A 10 -13.15 -11.61 -8.55
CA SER A 10 -12.62 -11.51 -7.20
C SER A 10 -12.29 -10.07 -6.82
N ILE A 11 -11.72 -9.29 -7.74
CA ILE A 11 -11.44 -7.86 -7.53
C ILE A 11 -12.74 -7.10 -7.26
N PHE A 12 -13.78 -7.31 -8.08
CA PHE A 12 -15.09 -6.66 -7.85
C PHE A 12 -15.73 -7.09 -6.53
N PHE A 13 -15.60 -8.36 -6.14
CA PHE A 13 -16.14 -8.85 -4.87
C PHE A 13 -15.46 -8.18 -3.67
N VAL A 14 -14.12 -8.09 -3.68
CA VAL A 14 -13.36 -7.37 -2.66
C VAL A 14 -13.73 -5.89 -2.65
N ALA A 15 -13.92 -5.28 -3.82
CA ALA A 15 -14.30 -3.87 -3.93
C ALA A 15 -15.67 -3.57 -3.30
N VAL A 16 -16.67 -4.42 -3.56
CA VAL A 16 -17.99 -4.29 -2.92
C VAL A 16 -17.86 -4.45 -1.40
N GLY A 17 -17.12 -5.45 -0.93
CA GLY A 17 -16.87 -5.68 0.50
C GLY A 17 -16.18 -4.48 1.17
N ALA A 18 -15.19 -3.89 0.51
CA ALA A 18 -14.48 -2.73 0.98
C ALA A 18 -15.36 -1.47 1.06
N ILE A 19 -16.22 -1.23 0.07
CA ILE A 19 -17.16 -0.10 0.09
C ILE A 19 -18.16 -0.26 1.24
N LEU A 20 -18.67 -1.47 1.46
CA LEU A 20 -19.57 -1.77 2.58
C LEU A 20 -18.85 -1.60 3.92
N LEU A 21 -17.62 -2.09 4.05
CA LEU A 21 -16.78 -1.91 5.24
C LEU A 21 -16.53 -0.43 5.52
N THR A 22 -16.17 0.36 4.51
CA THR A 22 -15.97 1.81 4.61
C THR A 22 -17.19 2.49 5.21
N ARG A 23 -18.37 2.22 4.63
CA ARG A 23 -19.63 2.78 5.11
C ARG A 23 -19.94 2.33 6.53
N PHE A 24 -19.70 1.06 6.85
CA PHE A 24 -19.88 0.54 8.20
C PHE A 24 -18.95 1.24 9.21
N LEU A 25 -17.66 1.40 8.91
CA LEU A 25 -16.70 2.05 9.79
C LEU A 25 -17.03 3.52 10.02
N LEU A 26 -17.45 4.23 8.97
CA LEU A 26 -17.91 5.62 9.05
C LEU A 26 -19.15 5.74 9.95
N LEU A 27 -20.14 4.85 9.78
CA LEU A 27 -21.36 4.84 10.61
C LEU A 27 -21.08 4.41 12.05
N ALA A 28 -20.16 3.45 12.25
CA ALA A 28 -19.71 3.01 13.56
C ALA A 28 -18.86 4.06 14.29
N GLY A 29 -18.48 5.15 13.61
CA GLY A 29 -17.64 6.21 14.18
C GLY A 29 -16.21 5.75 14.46
N ILE A 30 -15.76 4.64 13.87
CA ILE A 30 -14.43 4.07 14.11
C ILE A 30 -13.32 5.08 13.78
N PRO A 31 -13.34 5.82 12.65
CA PRO A 31 -12.30 6.81 12.37
C PRO A 31 -12.22 7.87 13.48
N ARG A 32 -13.37 8.36 13.95
CA ARG A 32 -13.44 9.37 15.03
C ARG A 32 -13.02 8.82 16.39
N TYR A 33 -13.31 7.55 16.64
CA TYR A 33 -12.89 6.84 17.84
C TYR A 33 -11.38 6.58 17.84
N LEU A 34 -10.80 6.17 16.70
CA LEU A 34 -9.36 6.00 16.54
C LEU A 34 -8.63 7.34 16.68
N ALA A 35 -9.12 8.40 16.05
CA ALA A 35 -8.61 9.77 16.25
C ALA A 35 -8.65 10.18 17.73
N GLY A 36 -9.74 9.85 18.44
CA GLY A 36 -9.87 10.12 19.88
C GLY A 36 -9.02 9.22 20.78
N LEU A 37 -8.74 7.98 20.39
CA LEU A 37 -7.89 7.03 21.12
C LEU A 37 -6.41 7.39 21.05
N MET A 38 -5.97 8.04 19.97
CA MET A 38 -4.57 8.29 19.74
C MET A 38 -3.98 9.41 20.65
N GLY A 39 -4.80 10.10 21.46
CA GLY A 39 -4.34 11.09 22.44
C GLY A 39 -3.51 12.23 21.82
N ASP A 40 -2.72 12.96 22.62
CA ASP A 40 -1.86 14.04 22.10
C ASP A 40 -0.71 13.53 21.19
N TRP A 41 -0.42 12.23 21.18
CA TRP A 41 0.58 11.61 20.29
C TRP A 41 0.02 11.30 18.88
N ALA A 42 -1.31 11.34 18.70
CA ALA A 42 -2.01 11.18 17.43
C ALA A 42 -1.65 12.20 16.37
N LEU A 43 -1.22 13.38 16.83
CA LEU A 43 -1.08 14.57 16.03
C LEU A 43 0.27 14.66 15.34
N ASP A 44 1.21 13.76 15.65
CA ASP A 44 2.52 13.77 15.01
C ASP A 44 2.43 13.05 13.66
N PRO A 45 2.59 13.80 12.55
CA PRO A 45 2.52 13.24 11.20
C PRO A 45 3.50 12.09 10.96
N LEU A 46 4.64 12.11 11.65
CA LEU A 46 5.69 11.10 11.47
C LEU A 46 5.22 9.73 11.94
N TRP A 47 4.53 9.65 13.09
CA TRP A 47 4.05 8.39 13.62
C TRP A 47 2.92 7.78 12.79
N LEU A 48 2.03 8.62 12.23
CA LEU A 48 1.02 8.15 11.28
C LEU A 48 1.66 7.56 10.02
N VAL A 49 2.67 8.25 9.49
CA VAL A 49 3.39 7.80 8.29
C VAL A 49 4.13 6.51 8.57
N ILE A 50 4.92 6.41 9.65
CA ILE A 50 5.66 5.19 9.99
C ILE A 50 4.69 4.02 10.25
N GLY A 51 3.61 4.25 11.01
CA GLY A 51 2.63 3.22 11.34
C GLY A 51 1.90 2.68 10.11
N SER A 52 1.42 3.58 9.25
CA SER A 52 0.78 3.19 7.98
C SER A 52 1.76 2.51 7.03
N SER A 53 3.02 2.95 6.98
CA SER A 53 4.09 2.33 6.16
C SER A 53 4.33 0.89 6.58
N LEU A 54 4.47 0.63 7.89
CA LEU A 54 4.65 -0.73 8.41
C LEU A 54 3.43 -1.59 8.10
N MET A 55 2.22 -1.06 8.31
CA MET A 55 0.98 -1.75 7.99
C MET A 55 0.91 -2.11 6.50
N PHE A 56 1.23 -1.18 5.59
CA PHE A 56 1.20 -1.44 4.15
C PHE A 56 2.24 -2.47 3.71
N VAL A 57 3.46 -2.43 4.25
CA VAL A 57 4.49 -3.44 3.95
C VAL A 57 4.04 -4.83 4.41
N VAL A 58 3.49 -4.94 5.62
CA VAL A 58 3.03 -6.22 6.17
C VAL A 58 1.79 -6.74 5.45
N LEU A 59 0.79 -5.90 5.19
CA LEU A 59 -0.44 -6.33 4.52
C LEU A 59 -0.22 -6.55 3.01
N GLY A 60 0.63 -5.75 2.38
CA GLY A 60 0.93 -5.81 0.94
C GLY A 60 1.68 -7.07 0.54
N MET A 61 2.33 -7.73 1.50
CA MET A 61 2.90 -9.07 1.34
C MET A 61 1.85 -10.17 1.09
N PHE A 62 0.58 -9.96 1.49
CA PHE A 62 -0.49 -10.96 1.41
C PHE A 62 -1.60 -10.59 0.43
N LEU A 63 -1.91 -9.30 0.33
CA LEU A 63 -3.02 -8.77 -0.46
C LEU A 63 -2.51 -8.22 -1.80
N ASP A 64 -3.33 -8.36 -2.84
CA ASP A 64 -3.08 -7.71 -4.12
C ASP A 64 -3.29 -6.20 -4.02
N ALA A 65 -2.70 -5.44 -4.96
CA ALA A 65 -2.68 -3.99 -4.95
C ALA A 65 -4.07 -3.36 -4.78
N ILE A 66 -5.07 -3.86 -5.51
CA ILE A 66 -6.43 -3.30 -5.47
C ILE A 66 -7.09 -3.67 -4.14
N GLY A 67 -7.00 -4.93 -3.71
CA GLY A 67 -7.55 -5.36 -2.42
C GLY A 67 -7.00 -4.57 -1.23
N LEU A 68 -5.69 -4.32 -1.21
CA LEU A 68 -5.05 -3.54 -0.15
C LEU A 68 -5.50 -2.07 -0.16
N MET A 69 -5.53 -1.42 -1.34
CA MET A 69 -6.01 -0.04 -1.44
C MET A 69 -7.45 0.10 -0.95
N LEU A 70 -8.33 -0.80 -1.39
CA LEU A 70 -9.74 -0.72 -1.02
C LEU A 70 -9.98 -0.99 0.47
N LEU A 71 -9.11 -1.79 1.11
CA LEU A 71 -9.17 -2.05 2.55
C LEU A 71 -8.60 -0.89 3.38
N ALA A 72 -7.43 -0.35 2.99
CA ALA A 72 -6.66 0.57 3.83
C ALA A 72 -7.04 2.05 3.62
N LEU A 73 -7.31 2.47 2.37
CA LEU A 73 -7.62 3.87 2.06
C LEU A 73 -8.83 4.42 2.84
N PRO A 74 -9.94 3.69 3.02
CA PRO A 74 -11.08 4.19 3.80
C PRO A 74 -10.76 4.61 5.22
N ILE A 75 -9.74 4.00 5.80
CA ILE A 75 -9.32 4.21 7.18
C ILE A 75 -8.23 5.30 7.21
N LEU A 76 -7.26 5.23 6.32
CA LEU A 76 -6.10 6.13 6.33
C LEU A 76 -6.37 7.50 5.70
N LEU A 77 -7.15 7.59 4.62
CA LEU A 77 -7.50 8.88 4.00
C LEU A 77 -8.00 9.90 5.01
N PRO A 78 -9.04 9.63 5.81
CA PRO A 78 -9.56 10.62 6.75
C PRO A 78 -8.53 11.00 7.84
N MET A 79 -7.63 10.08 8.23
CA MET A 79 -6.58 10.37 9.20
C MET A 79 -5.50 11.31 8.63
N TYR A 80 -5.11 11.12 7.37
CA TYR A 80 -4.17 12.00 6.69
C TYR A 80 -4.78 13.39 6.42
N GLU A 81 -6.06 13.43 6.05
CA GLU A 81 -6.81 14.69 5.89
C GLU A 81 -6.90 15.48 7.20
N GLU A 82 -7.17 14.81 8.32
CA GLU A 82 -7.28 15.44 9.65
C GLU A 82 -5.96 16.09 10.09
N LEU A 83 -4.81 15.50 9.73
CA LEU A 83 -3.48 16.08 9.98
C LEU A 83 -3.03 17.10 8.91
N GLY A 84 -3.88 17.41 7.92
CA GLY A 84 -3.57 18.35 6.85
C GLY A 84 -2.44 17.88 5.92
N LEU A 85 -2.20 16.58 5.84
CA LEU A 85 -1.16 16.00 4.99
C LEU A 85 -1.61 15.95 3.53
N ASN A 86 -0.67 16.14 2.61
CA ASN A 86 -0.96 16.11 1.19
C ASN A 86 -1.35 14.69 0.74
N LEU A 87 -2.57 14.55 0.19
CA LEU A 87 -3.13 13.26 -0.21
C LEU A 87 -2.48 12.68 -1.47
N ILE A 88 -1.93 13.53 -2.35
CA ILE A 88 -1.16 13.08 -3.52
C ILE A 88 0.13 12.42 -3.04
N TRP A 89 0.84 13.07 -2.11
CA TRP A 89 2.04 12.50 -1.50
C TRP A 89 1.76 11.18 -0.79
N MET A 90 0.68 11.12 0.00
CA MET A 90 0.22 9.86 0.60
C MET A 90 -0.06 8.81 -0.49
N GLY A 91 -0.78 9.16 -1.55
CA GLY A 91 -1.07 8.27 -2.67
C GLY A 91 0.19 7.70 -3.31
N VAL A 92 1.21 8.53 -3.54
CA VAL A 92 2.52 8.08 -4.05
C VAL A 92 3.16 7.07 -3.10
N LEU A 93 3.17 7.35 -1.79
CA LEU A 93 3.70 6.41 -0.80
C LEU A 93 2.94 5.08 -0.80
N VAL A 94 1.60 5.13 -0.85
CA VAL A 94 0.75 3.94 -0.94
C VAL A 94 1.18 3.08 -2.14
N ILE A 95 1.28 3.67 -3.33
CA ILE A 95 1.70 2.94 -4.54
C ILE A 95 3.09 2.32 -4.37
N LYS A 96 4.07 3.05 -3.81
CA LYS A 96 5.39 2.48 -3.53
C LYS A 96 5.33 1.28 -2.58
N TYR A 97 4.48 1.33 -1.55
CA TYR A 97 4.30 0.17 -0.68
C TYR A 97 3.62 -1.01 -1.36
N LEU A 98 2.68 -0.76 -2.29
CA LEU A 98 2.09 -1.83 -3.09
C LEU A 98 3.16 -2.52 -3.95
N GLU A 99 4.05 -1.75 -4.58
CA GLU A 99 5.15 -2.30 -5.38
C GLU A 99 6.08 -3.17 -4.54
N ILE A 100 6.43 -2.73 -3.32
CA ILE A 100 7.22 -3.50 -2.36
C ILE A 100 6.50 -4.79 -1.97
N GLY A 101 5.20 -4.72 -1.65
CA GLY A 101 4.39 -5.88 -1.27
C GLY A 101 4.38 -6.97 -2.34
N MET A 102 4.28 -6.58 -3.61
CA MET A 102 4.17 -7.49 -4.76
C MET A 102 5.46 -8.27 -5.07
N ILE A 103 6.62 -7.81 -4.58
CA ILE A 103 7.91 -8.48 -4.76
C ILE A 103 8.42 -9.17 -3.48
N THR A 104 7.86 -8.83 -2.31
CA THR A 104 8.34 -9.33 -1.02
C THR A 104 7.68 -10.68 -0.67
N PRO A 105 8.44 -11.69 -0.20
CA PRO A 105 7.86 -12.93 0.34
C PRO A 105 6.90 -12.62 1.50
N PRO A 106 5.74 -13.29 1.67
CA PRO A 106 5.45 -14.70 1.37
C PRO A 106 4.66 -14.97 0.08
N VAL A 107 3.83 -14.02 -0.41
CA VAL A 107 3.11 -14.20 -1.68
C VAL A 107 3.98 -13.77 -2.86
N GLY A 108 4.71 -12.64 -2.77
CA GLY A 108 5.70 -12.20 -3.76
C GLY A 108 5.29 -12.45 -5.22
N LEU A 109 4.05 -12.08 -5.58
CA LEU A 109 3.35 -12.55 -6.78
C LEU A 109 4.22 -12.42 -8.04
N ASN A 110 4.95 -11.31 -8.18
CA ASN A 110 5.81 -11.05 -9.33
C ASN A 110 6.92 -12.10 -9.47
N ALA A 111 7.52 -12.55 -8.35
CA ALA A 111 8.55 -13.59 -8.37
C ALA A 111 8.01 -14.95 -8.83
N TYR A 112 6.78 -15.30 -8.43
CA TYR A 112 6.11 -16.53 -8.86
C TYR A 112 5.67 -16.48 -10.33
N VAL A 113 5.22 -15.32 -10.81
CA VAL A 113 4.92 -15.11 -12.24
C VAL A 113 6.19 -15.33 -13.08
N VAL A 114 7.33 -14.74 -12.66
CA VAL A 114 8.61 -14.97 -13.34
C VAL A 114 9.00 -16.45 -13.30
N LYS A 115 8.85 -17.13 -12.15
CA LYS A 115 9.11 -18.57 -12.03
C LYS A 115 8.24 -19.41 -12.98
N GLY A 116 6.99 -19.01 -13.22
CA GLY A 116 6.11 -19.66 -14.20
C GLY A 116 6.60 -19.53 -15.64
N VAL A 117 7.26 -18.42 -15.99
CA VAL A 117 7.81 -18.18 -17.34
C VAL A 117 9.16 -18.88 -17.54
N VAL A 118 10.07 -18.79 -16.57
CA VAL A 118 11.43 -19.36 -16.69
C VAL A 118 11.49 -20.86 -16.39
N GLY A 119 10.38 -21.46 -15.93
CA GLY A 119 10.29 -22.88 -15.61
C GLY A 119 11.39 -23.33 -14.65
N ASP A 120 11.98 -24.50 -14.88
CA ASP A 120 13.01 -25.09 -14.01
C ASP A 120 14.43 -24.56 -14.26
N THR A 121 14.61 -23.66 -15.22
CA THR A 121 15.93 -23.08 -15.53
C THR A 121 16.49 -22.26 -14.36
N VAL A 122 15.61 -21.65 -13.55
CA VAL A 122 16.00 -20.85 -12.38
C VAL A 122 15.19 -21.27 -11.15
N ALA A 123 15.87 -21.52 -10.03
CA ALA A 123 15.22 -21.83 -8.77
C ALA A 123 14.58 -20.57 -8.15
N LEU A 124 13.39 -20.71 -7.57
CA LEU A 124 12.65 -19.60 -6.94
C LEU A 124 13.47 -18.83 -5.88
N PRO A 125 14.28 -19.47 -5.01
CA PRO A 125 15.16 -18.75 -4.08
C PRO A 125 16.20 -17.86 -4.77
N THR A 126 16.62 -18.20 -5.99
CA THR A 126 17.56 -17.38 -6.78
C THR A 126 16.89 -16.10 -7.26
N ILE A 127 15.62 -16.20 -7.67
CA ILE A 127 14.81 -15.04 -8.07
C ILE A 127 14.63 -14.10 -6.87
N PHE A 128 14.21 -14.63 -5.71
CA PHE A 128 14.05 -13.81 -4.50
C PHE A 128 15.36 -13.19 -4.03
N LYS A 129 16.49 -13.90 -4.13
CA LYS A 129 17.80 -13.32 -3.82
C LYS A 129 18.16 -12.15 -4.74
N GLY A 130 17.79 -12.22 -6.02
CA GLY A 130 17.94 -11.10 -6.96
C GLY A 130 17.06 -9.90 -6.59
N LEU A 131 15.85 -10.15 -6.07
CA LEU A 131 14.91 -9.11 -5.64
C LEU A 131 15.39 -8.35 -4.39
N VAL A 132 16.29 -8.90 -3.58
CA VAL A 132 16.85 -8.19 -2.41
C VAL A 132 17.48 -6.86 -2.79
N TRP A 133 18.19 -6.79 -3.91
CA TRP A 133 18.76 -5.53 -4.38
C TRP A 133 17.69 -4.50 -4.74
N PHE A 134 16.59 -4.95 -5.36
CA PHE A 134 15.43 -4.10 -5.64
C PHE A 134 14.77 -3.62 -4.34
N MET A 135 14.60 -4.47 -3.33
CA MET A 135 14.03 -4.08 -2.04
C MET A 135 14.87 -3.00 -1.33
N VAL A 136 16.20 -3.07 -1.44
CA VAL A 136 17.09 -2.04 -0.89
C VAL A 136 16.92 -0.71 -1.61
N ALA A 137 16.84 -0.73 -2.94
CA ALA A 137 16.59 0.48 -3.73
C ALA A 137 15.21 1.09 -3.42
N GLU A 138 14.19 0.25 -3.28
CA GLU A 138 12.84 0.67 -2.91
C GLU A 138 12.79 1.30 -1.52
N ALA A 139 13.41 0.67 -0.52
CA ALA A 139 13.50 1.21 0.84
C ALA A 139 14.23 2.58 0.85
N PHE A 140 15.28 2.72 0.04
CA PHE A 140 15.97 4.00 -0.11
C PHE A 140 15.07 5.08 -0.74
N ILE A 141 14.38 4.76 -1.83
CA ILE A 141 13.46 5.69 -2.51
C ILE A 141 12.34 6.10 -1.55
N VAL A 142 11.70 5.15 -0.87
CA VAL A 142 10.63 5.44 0.09
C VAL A 142 11.15 6.32 1.23
N GLY A 143 12.30 6.00 1.82
CA GLY A 143 12.90 6.82 2.88
C GLY A 143 13.16 8.25 2.40
N LEU A 144 13.59 8.40 1.14
CA LEU A 144 13.83 9.69 0.52
C LEU A 144 12.51 10.45 0.27
N LEU A 145 11.45 9.79 -0.20
CA LEU A 145 10.12 10.39 -0.40
C LEU A 145 9.44 10.78 0.92
N ILE A 146 9.70 10.05 2.00
CA ILE A 146 9.23 10.40 3.34
C ILE A 146 9.99 11.64 3.85
N ALA A 147 11.31 11.68 3.69
CA ALA A 147 12.14 12.79 4.14
C ALA A 147 11.93 14.07 3.31
N PHE A 148 11.64 13.93 2.00
CA PHE A 148 11.47 15.02 1.06
C PHE A 148 10.18 14.86 0.24
N PRO A 149 9.01 15.21 0.81
CA PRO A 149 7.71 15.12 0.13
C PRO A 149 7.63 15.90 -1.18
N GLU A 150 8.42 16.97 -1.29
CA GLU A 150 8.51 17.84 -2.47
C GLU A 150 8.85 17.08 -3.75
N ILE A 151 9.58 15.97 -3.67
CA ILE A 151 9.94 15.17 -4.85
C ILE A 151 8.70 14.56 -5.50
N SER A 152 7.76 14.08 -4.68
CA SER A 152 6.47 13.56 -5.16
C SER A 152 5.56 14.68 -5.66
N LEU A 153 5.68 15.88 -5.07
CA LEU A 153 4.80 17.01 -5.33
C LEU A 153 5.31 17.96 -6.40
N TYR A 154 6.56 17.81 -6.85
CA TYR A 154 7.19 18.69 -7.83
C TYR A 154 6.37 18.77 -9.12
N LEU A 155 6.03 17.63 -9.72
CA LEU A 155 5.24 17.62 -10.95
C LEU A 155 3.81 18.16 -10.74
N PRO A 156 3.05 17.71 -9.71
CA PRO A 156 1.76 18.31 -9.38
C PRO A 156 1.81 19.84 -9.20
N SER A 157 2.84 20.36 -8.52
CA SER A 157 2.99 21.80 -8.27
C SER A 157 3.25 22.65 -9.52
N LEU A 158 3.64 22.03 -10.64
CA LEU A 158 3.83 22.70 -11.93
C LEU A 158 2.58 22.66 -12.83
N MET A 159 1.57 21.86 -12.45
CA MET A 159 0.32 21.72 -13.21
C MET A 159 -0.79 22.64 -12.68
N GLU A 160 -0.59 23.25 -11.52
CA GLU A 160 -1.38 24.36 -10.97
C GLU A 160 -0.90 25.72 -11.52
#